data_AF-A0A5B9QJZ6-F1
#
_entry.id   AF-A0A5B9QJZ6-F1
#
_cell.length_a   1.000
_cell.length_b   1.000
_cell.length_c   1.000
_cell.angle_alpha   90.00
_cell.angle_beta   90.00
_cell.angle_gamma   90.00
#
_symmetry.space_group_name_H-M   'P 1'
#
loop_
_entity.id
_entity.type
_entity.pdbx_description
1 polymer ?
#
loop_
_entity_poly.entity_id
_entity_poly.type
_entity_poly.pdbx_seq_one_letter_code
_entity_poly.pdbx_strand_id
1 'polypeptide(L)'
;MVPTQSDVRETIAQLVKKRDERRDSFASGIKLAMETPFGKDAEEVRNVLSKHGVSSRLGEQVVQLAEQQASFSVFGIVDALTRIAGRYENAGDRLFVDQKAASLLSLAA
;
A
#
# COMPACT_ATOMS: atom_id res chain seq x y z
N MET A 1 -13.72 -40.15 14.92
CA MET A 1 -12.28 -40.42 15.01
C MET A 1 -11.64 -39.19 15.63
N VAL A 2 -11.07 -39.31 16.83
CA VAL A 2 -10.44 -38.18 17.54
C VAL A 2 -9.03 -37.99 16.96
N PRO A 3 -8.64 -36.78 16.52
CA PRO A 3 -7.31 -36.55 15.96
C PRO A 3 -6.23 -36.89 17.00
N THR A 4 -5.19 -37.58 16.54
CA THR A 4 -4.04 -37.93 17.37
C THR A 4 -3.16 -36.69 17.61
N GLN A 5 -2.28 -36.72 18.62
CA GLN A 5 -1.33 -35.61 18.84
C GLN A 5 -0.43 -35.33 17.62
N SER A 6 -0.20 -36.33 16.76
CA SER A 6 0.57 -36.17 15.52
C SER A 6 -0.19 -35.32 14.50
N ASP A 7 -1.49 -35.59 14.32
CA ASP A 7 -2.36 -34.86 13.38
C ASP A 7 -2.47 -33.37 13.75
N VAL A 8 -2.54 -33.08 15.05
CA VAL A 8 -2.56 -31.71 15.57
C VAL A 8 -1.23 -30.99 15.30
N ARG A 9 -0.08 -31.66 15.50
CA ARG A 9 1.24 -31.06 15.22
C ARG A 9 1.44 -30.77 13.75
N GLU A 10 1.01 -31.68 12.87
CA GLU A 10 1.10 -31.50 11.43
C GLU A 10 0.22 -30.34 10.96
N THR A 11 -1.00 -30.23 11.49
CA THR A 11 -1.91 -29.11 11.22
C THR A 11 -1.29 -27.78 11.66
N ILE A 12 -0.70 -27.71 12.86
CA ILE A 12 -0.02 -26.50 13.34
C ILE A 12 1.17 -26.14 12.44
N ALA A 13 1.98 -27.12 12.02
CA ALA A 13 3.11 -26.89 11.12
C ALA A 13 2.66 -26.30 9.78
N GLN A 14 1.56 -26.80 9.21
CA GLN A 14 0.98 -26.25 7.97
C GLN A 14 0.46 -24.81 8.15
N LEU A 15 -0.13 -24.49 9.30
CA LEU A 15 -0.60 -23.13 9.62
C LEU A 15 0.57 -22.15 9.77
N VAL A 16 1.63 -22.56 10.47
CA VAL A 16 2.87 -21.77 10.60
C VAL A 16 3.49 -21.52 9.23
N LYS A 17 3.59 -22.56 8.40
CA LYS A 17 4.11 -22.43 7.02
C LYS A 17 3.29 -21.43 6.20
N LYS A 18 1.96 -21.54 6.20
CA LYS A 18 1.08 -20.59 5.49
C LYS A 18 1.22 -19.16 6.00
N ARG A 19 1.42 -18.97 7.30
CA ARG A 19 1.65 -17.65 7.88
C ARG A 19 2.97 -17.07 7.38
N ASP A 20 4.03 -17.86 7.40
CA ASP A 20 5.35 -17.42 6.99
C ASP A 20 5.38 -17.10 5.48
N GLU A 21 4.75 -17.93 4.64
CA GLU A 21 4.53 -17.65 3.21
C GLU A 21 3.81 -16.31 2.98
N ARG A 22 2.73 -16.02 3.73
CA ARG A 22 2.02 -14.73 3.63
C ARG A 22 2.90 -13.56 4.05
N ARG A 23 3.72 -13.73 5.09
CA ARG A 23 4.64 -12.70 5.57
C ARG A 23 5.71 -12.39 4.52
N ASP A 24 6.28 -13.42 3.91
CA ASP A 24 7.33 -13.28 2.90
C ASP A 24 6.78 -12.69 1.59
N SER A 25 5.59 -13.13 1.16
CA SER A 25 4.87 -12.52 0.03
C SER A 25 4.52 -11.05 0.29
N PHE A 26 4.09 -10.70 1.50
CA PHE A 26 3.83 -9.31 1.88
C PHE A 26 5.11 -8.47 1.83
N ALA A 27 6.19 -8.93 2.47
CA ALA A 27 7.47 -8.22 2.46
C ALA A 27 7.99 -8.01 1.03
N SER A 28 7.84 -9.02 0.17
CA SER A 28 8.23 -8.94 -1.24
C SER A 28 7.38 -7.93 -2.02
N GLY A 29 6.06 -7.89 -1.79
CA GLY A 29 5.16 -6.90 -2.40
C GLY A 29 5.47 -5.47 -1.96
N ILE A 30 5.77 -5.25 -0.67
CA ILE A 30 6.19 -3.92 -0.19
C ILE A 30 7.51 -3.50 -0.83
N LYS A 31 8.49 -4.41 -0.92
CA LYS A 31 9.76 -4.13 -1.58
C LYS A 31 9.56 -3.77 -3.05
N LEU A 32 8.73 -4.52 -3.77
CA LEU A 32 8.38 -4.23 -5.15
C LEU A 32 7.71 -2.85 -5.29
N ALA A 33 6.78 -2.50 -4.40
CA ALA A 33 6.14 -1.19 -4.39
C ALA A 33 7.12 -0.04 -4.11
N MET A 34 8.17 -0.28 -3.31
CA MET A 34 9.23 0.70 -3.07
C MET A 34 10.15 0.90 -4.28
N GLU A 35 10.41 -0.15 -5.05
CA GLU A 35 11.27 -0.12 -6.24
C GLU A 35 10.52 0.29 -7.51
N THR A 36 9.20 0.12 -7.55
CA THR A 36 8.37 0.46 -8.72
C THR A 36 8.13 1.98 -8.77
N PRO A 37 8.63 2.68 -9.82
CA PRO A 37 8.37 4.09 -9.99
C PRO A 37 6.89 4.34 -10.34
N PHE A 38 6.27 5.27 -9.64
CA PHE A 38 4.93 5.79 -9.92
C PHE A 38 4.96 6.89 -10.99
N GLY A 39 6.04 7.66 -11.04
CA GLY A 39 6.32 8.70 -12.03
C GLY A 39 7.76 9.19 -11.91
N LYS A 40 8.30 9.81 -12.96
CA LYS A 40 9.68 10.33 -12.98
C LYS A 40 9.81 11.69 -12.33
N ASP A 41 8.73 12.47 -12.34
CA ASP A 41 8.68 13.81 -11.79
C ASP A 41 7.28 14.14 -11.26
N ALA A 42 7.19 15.31 -10.62
CA ALA A 42 5.98 15.83 -10.02
C ALA A 42 4.81 15.97 -11.01
N GLU A 43 5.08 16.27 -12.28
CA GLU A 43 4.04 16.43 -13.31
C GLU A 43 3.49 15.07 -13.72
N GLU A 44 4.36 14.11 -13.98
CA GLU A 44 3.96 12.74 -14.30
C GLU A 44 3.15 12.13 -13.16
N VAL A 45 3.59 12.30 -11.91
CA VAL A 45 2.83 11.84 -10.72
C VAL A 45 1.44 12.47 -10.68
N ARG A 46 1.31 13.79 -10.87
CA ARG A 46 -0.02 14.46 -10.91
C ARG A 46 -0.92 13.89 -12.00
N ASN A 47 -0.36 13.65 -13.18
CA ASN A 47 -1.10 13.09 -14.31
C ASN A 47 -1.60 11.67 -14.02
N VAL A 48 -0.76 10.83 -13.41
CA VAL A 48 -1.15 9.47 -13.01
C VAL A 48 -2.21 9.53 -11.90
N LEU A 49 -2.02 10.34 -10.87
CA LEU A 49 -3.00 10.53 -9.79
C LEU A 49 -4.38 10.96 -10.32
N SER A 50 -4.40 11.92 -11.26
CA SER A 50 -5.63 12.37 -11.90
C SER A 50 -6.35 11.23 -12.65
N LYS A 51 -5.62 10.36 -13.35
CA LYS A 51 -6.19 9.18 -14.02
C LYS A 51 -6.83 8.20 -13.03
N HIS A 52 -6.33 8.14 -11.80
CA HIS A 52 -6.91 7.35 -10.71
C HIS A 52 -7.98 8.09 -9.90
N GLY A 53 -8.43 9.25 -10.38
CA GLY A 53 -9.52 10.02 -9.78
C GLY A 53 -9.14 10.67 -8.45
N VAL A 54 -7.86 10.99 -8.27
CA VAL A 54 -7.37 11.84 -7.18
C VAL A 54 -7.53 13.30 -7.62
N SER A 55 -8.15 14.12 -6.78
CA SER A 55 -8.36 15.54 -7.10
C SER A 55 -7.05 16.31 -7.16
N SER A 56 -7.00 17.40 -7.95
CA SER A 56 -5.78 18.22 -8.10
C SER A 56 -5.20 18.68 -6.76
N ARG A 57 -6.05 19.20 -5.86
CA ARG A 57 -5.67 19.63 -4.51
C ARG A 57 -5.06 18.51 -3.66
N LEU A 58 -5.59 17.29 -3.78
CA LEU A 58 -5.03 16.14 -3.06
C LEU A 58 -3.71 15.71 -3.71
N GLY A 59 -3.63 15.73 -5.06
CA GLY A 59 -2.43 15.42 -5.81
C GLY A 59 -1.25 16.35 -5.50
N GLU A 60 -1.49 17.65 -5.32
CA GLU A 60 -0.46 18.60 -4.90
C GLU A 60 0.12 18.25 -3.52
N GLN A 61 -0.74 17.93 -2.55
CA GLN A 61 -0.30 17.54 -1.21
C GLN A 61 0.49 16.23 -1.23
N VAL A 62 0.08 15.27 -2.07
CA VAL A 62 0.79 14.00 -2.24
C VAL A 62 2.18 14.23 -2.80
N VAL A 63 2.30 15.03 -3.87
CA VAL A 63 3.61 15.35 -4.48
C VAL A 63 4.52 16.06 -3.48
N GLN A 64 4.01 17.04 -2.73
CA GLN A 64 4.81 17.75 -1.71
C GLN A 64 5.36 16.78 -0.64
N LEU A 65 4.57 15.81 -0.19
CA LEU A 65 5.02 14.81 0.78
C LEU A 65 5.98 13.79 0.17
N ALA A 66 5.78 13.39 -1.08
CA ALA A 66 6.65 12.44 -1.78
C ALA A 66 8.01 13.05 -2.13
N GLU A 67 8.06 14.33 -2.48
CA GLU A 67 9.30 15.09 -2.71
C GLU A 67 10.16 15.19 -1.45
N GLN A 68 9.55 15.39 -0.28
CA GLN A 68 10.26 15.39 1.01
C GLN A 68 10.95 14.05 1.31
N GLN A 69 10.44 12.96 0.76
CA GLN A 69 10.97 11.61 0.93
C GLN A 69 11.84 11.16 -0.27
N ALA A 70 12.06 12.05 -1.26
CA ALA A 70 12.84 11.82 -2.47
C ALA A 70 12.47 10.55 -3.27
N SER A 71 11.21 10.12 -3.21
CA SER A 71 10.76 8.89 -3.86
C SER A 71 9.35 9.03 -4.42
N PHE A 72 9.25 9.09 -5.75
CA PHE A 72 8.00 8.89 -6.48
C PHE A 72 7.78 7.41 -6.79
N SER A 73 8.01 6.52 -5.82
CA SER A 73 7.64 5.10 -5.94
C SER A 73 6.17 4.90 -5.62
N VAL A 74 5.61 3.76 -6.04
CA VAL A 74 4.23 3.38 -5.68
C VAL A 74 4.03 3.42 -4.16
N PHE A 75 5.00 2.89 -3.40
CA PHE A 75 4.98 2.96 -1.95
C PHE A 75 5.03 4.40 -1.43
N GLY A 76 5.89 5.26 -1.97
CA GLY A 76 6.01 6.65 -1.53
C GLY A 76 4.71 7.45 -1.73
N ILE A 77 4.01 7.21 -2.84
CA ILE A 77 2.70 7.82 -3.11
C ILE A 77 1.61 7.29 -2.16
N VAL A 78 1.60 5.99 -1.90
CA VAL A 78 0.67 5.36 -0.94
C VAL A 78 0.92 5.85 0.50
N ASP A 79 2.17 5.99 0.92
CA ASP A 79 2.53 6.56 2.23
C ASP A 79 2.08 8.01 2.35
N ALA A 80 2.31 8.84 1.32
CA ALA A 80 1.83 10.22 1.29
C ALA A 80 0.30 10.32 1.44
N LEU A 81 -0.45 9.50 0.70
CA LEU A 81 -1.91 9.42 0.82
C LEU A 81 -2.34 8.97 2.23
N THR A 82 -1.69 7.96 2.79
CA THR A 82 -2.01 7.43 4.13
C THR A 82 -1.76 8.47 5.23
N ARG A 83 -0.67 9.26 5.11
CA ARG A 83 -0.38 10.36 6.04
C ARG A 83 -1.37 11.50 5.92
N ILE A 84 -1.84 11.81 4.71
CA ILE A 84 -2.89 12.81 4.48
C ILE A 84 -4.23 12.30 5.06
N ALA A 85 -4.56 11.03 4.83
CA ALA A 85 -5.75 10.37 5.37
C ALA A 85 -5.81 10.49 6.91
N GLY A 86 -4.67 10.31 7.58
CA GLY A 86 -4.53 10.46 9.03
C GLY A 86 -4.75 11.88 9.58
N ARG A 87 -4.85 12.91 8.72
CA ARG A 87 -5.17 14.29 9.12
C ARG A 87 -6.66 14.61 9.07
N TYR A 88 -7.48 13.76 8.44
CA TYR A 88 -8.92 13.97 8.41
C TYR A 88 -9.57 13.50 9.70
N GLU A 89 -10.32 14.40 10.33
CA GLU A 89 -11.13 14.10 11.51
C GLU A 89 -12.36 13.25 11.13
N ASN A 90 -12.95 13.54 9.97
CA ASN A 90 -14.14 12.83 9.49
C ASN A 90 -13.79 11.50 8.83
N ALA A 91 -14.44 10.43 9.27
CA ALA A 91 -14.22 9.08 8.74
C ALA A 91 -14.56 8.93 7.25
N GLY A 92 -15.52 9.72 6.72
CA GLY A 92 -15.89 9.69 5.31
C GLY A 92 -14.78 10.20 4.38
N ASP A 93 -14.18 11.34 4.74
CA ASP A 93 -13.07 11.93 3.99
C ASP A 93 -11.83 11.02 4.05
N ARG A 94 -11.54 10.49 5.23
CA ARG A 94 -10.47 9.50 5.42
C ARG A 94 -10.68 8.26 4.55
N LEU A 95 -11.88 7.68 4.57
CA LEU A 95 -12.21 6.48 3.79
C LEU A 95 -11.98 6.70 2.30
N PHE A 96 -12.35 7.88 1.78
CA PHE A 96 -12.12 8.22 0.38
C PHE A 96 -10.62 8.17 0.03
N VAL A 97 -9.76 8.75 0.88
CA VAL A 97 -8.31 8.76 0.65
C VAL A 97 -7.70 7.37 0.81
N ASP A 98 -8.13 6.61 1.82
CA ASP A 98 -7.67 5.22 2.05
C ASP A 98 -8.03 4.31 0.87
N GLN A 99 -9.21 4.48 0.25
CA GLN A 99 -9.59 3.76 -0.97
C GLN A 99 -8.68 4.07 -2.15
N LYS A 100 -8.28 5.34 -2.32
CA LYS A 100 -7.32 5.72 -3.37
C LYS A 100 -5.95 5.10 -3.10
N ALA A 101 -5.46 5.15 -1.86
CA ALA A 101 -4.19 4.52 -1.49
C ALA A 101 -4.19 3.01 -1.77
N ALA A 102 -5.25 2.29 -1.39
CA ALA A 102 -5.39 0.86 -1.64
C ALA A 102 -5.39 0.52 -3.14
N SER A 103 -6.11 1.29 -3.95
CA SER A 103 -6.16 1.11 -5.41
C SER A 103 -4.82 1.36 -6.10
N LEU A 104 -3.96 2.23 -5.55
CA LEU A 104 -2.64 2.47 -6.12
C LEU A 104 -1.65 1.39 -5.70
N LEU A 105 -1.75 0.87 -4.47
CA LEU A 105 -0.89 -0.22 -4.01
C LEU A 105 -1.07 -1.49 -4.85
N SER A 106 -2.29 -1.76 -5.35
CA SER A 106 -2.52 -2.88 -6.26
C SER A 106 -1.80 -2.77 -7.62
N LEU A 107 -1.21 -1.61 -7.96
CA LEU A 107 -0.39 -1.47 -9.16
C LEU A 107 0.99 -2.13 -9.02
N ALA A 108 1.42 -2.42 -7.79
CA ALA A 108 2.70 -3.05 -7.47
C ALA A 108 2.56 -4.47 -6.87
N ALA A 109 1.40 -5.10 -7.08
CA ALA A 109 1.06 -6.43 -6.59
C ALA A 109 1.22 -7.53 -7.65
#